data_AF-A0A7C9E500-F1
#
_entry.id   AF-A0A7C9E500-F1
#
_cell.length_a   1.000
_cell.length_b   1.000
_cell.length_c   1.000
_cell.angle_alpha   90.00
_cell.angle_beta   90.00
_cell.angle_gamma   90.00
#
_symmetry.space_group_name_H-M   'P 1'
#
loop_
_entity.id
_entity.type
_entity.pdbx_description
1 polymer ?
#
loop_
_entity_poly.entity_id
_entity_poly.type
_entity_poly.pdbx_seq_one_letter_code
_entity_poly.pdbx_strand_id
1 'polypeptide(L)'
;DRLKHWVSLGIALLTVGLLLHFTNAMPLNKQLYTFSYVCVTSGAAALVFSSFYTLVDIINMKFLFMPFKWIGMNAMLVYVMAAEGIFAGFVNGWYYDDP
;
A
#
# COMPACT_ATOMS: atom_id res chain seq x y z
N ASP A 1 -19.72 10.18 6.08
CA ASP A 1 -19.13 10.30 7.44
C ASP A 1 -17.97 9.35 7.74
N ARG A 2 -18.04 8.06 7.38
CA ARG A 2 -16.97 7.07 7.66
C ARG A 2 -15.59 7.48 7.10
N LEU A 3 -15.56 7.99 5.86
CA LEU A 3 -14.33 8.45 5.21
C LEU A 3 -13.65 9.59 5.98
N LYS A 4 -14.43 10.55 6.47
CA LYS A 4 -13.91 11.66 7.28
C LYS A 4 -13.23 11.15 8.54
N HIS A 5 -13.82 10.13 9.18
CA HIS A 5 -13.25 9.51 10.38
C HIS A 5 -11.94 8.77 10.09
N TRP A 6 -11.87 8.02 8.99
CA TRP A 6 -10.65 7.31 8.58
C TRP A 6 -9.52 8.26 8.20
N VAL A 7 -9.82 9.33 7.46
CA VAL A 7 -8.85 10.37 7.12
C VAL A 7 -8.40 11.11 8.37
N SER A 8 -9.32 11.52 9.26
CA SER A 8 -8.95 12.24 10.48
C SER A 8 -8.08 11.39 11.40
N LEU A 9 -8.39 10.10 11.56
CA LEU A 9 -7.53 9.18 12.32
C LEU A 9 -6.18 9.00 11.64
N GLY A 10 -6.14 8.82 10.32
CA GLY A 10 -4.90 8.69 9.55
C GLY A 10 -3.99 9.90 9.73
N ILE A 11 -4.53 11.11 9.59
CA ILE A 11 -3.80 12.37 9.82
C ILE A 11 -3.33 12.46 11.27
N ALA A 12 -4.19 12.15 12.25
CA ALA A 12 -3.84 12.22 13.66
C ALA A 12 -2.69 11.26 14.03
N LEU A 13 -2.70 10.02 13.54
CA LEU A 13 -1.60 9.09 13.79
C LEU A 13 -0.32 9.54 13.08
N LEU A 14 -0.42 10.07 11.86
CA LEU A 14 0.75 10.54 11.12
C LEU A 14 1.41 11.75 11.82
N THR A 15 0.60 12.70 12.31
CA THR A 15 1.11 13.86 13.06
C THR A 15 1.70 13.45 14.39
N VAL A 16 1.05 12.56 15.15
CA VAL A 16 1.60 12.03 16.41
C VAL A 16 2.92 11.29 16.17
N GLY A 17 2.99 10.42 15.17
CA GLY A 17 4.20 9.69 14.82
C GLY A 17 5.37 10.60 14.42
N LEU A 18 5.10 11.65 13.64
CA LEU A 18 6.11 12.66 13.27
C LEU A 18 6.53 13.53 14.47
N LEU A 19 5.59 13.95 15.31
CA LEU A 19 5.88 14.74 16.51
C LEU A 19 6.78 13.96 17.48
N LEU A 20 6.51 12.66 17.69
CA LEU A 20 7.38 11.81 18.51
C LEU A 20 8.81 11.70 17.94
N HIS A 21 8.94 11.76 16.62
CA HIS A 21 10.25 11.75 15.98
C HIS A 21 10.98 13.10 16.16
N PHE A 22 10.31 14.22 15.86
CA PHE A 22 10.90 15.56 15.95
C PHE A 22 11.21 16.01 17.38
N THR A 23 10.46 15.54 18.37
CA THR A 23 10.72 15.80 19.80
C THR A 23 11.89 14.97 20.35
N ASN A 24 12.57 14.20 19.51
CA ASN A 24 13.67 13.30 19.89
C ASN A 24 13.29 12.24 20.95
N ALA A 25 11.99 12.05 21.22
CA ALA A 25 11.51 11.10 22.21
C ALA A 25 11.83 9.67 21.80
N MET A 26 11.61 9.34 20.52
CA MET A 26 11.92 8.02 19.97
C MET A 26 12.35 8.10 18.49
N PRO A 27 13.51 7.53 18.12
CA PRO A 27 13.96 7.51 16.74
C PRO A 27 13.10 6.57 15.89
N LEU A 28 12.83 7.00 14.65
CA LEU A 28 11.94 6.32 13.71
C LEU A 28 12.49 4.96 13.25
N ASN A 29 13.81 4.80 13.20
CA ASN A 29 14.44 3.59 12.68
C ASN A 29 15.53 3.09 13.63
N LYS A 30 15.15 2.18 14.54
CA LYS A 30 16.08 1.27 15.22
C LYS A 30 15.60 -0.15 14.94
N GLN A 31 16.49 -1.13 15.08
CA GLN A 31 16.25 -2.52 14.68
C GLN A 31 15.08 -3.23 15.42
N LEU A 32 14.45 -2.56 16.40
CA LEU A 32 13.20 -2.96 17.02
C LEU A 32 12.07 -1.99 16.61
N TYR A 33 10.92 -2.56 16.28
CA TYR A 33 9.65 -1.88 16.01
C TYR A 33 9.37 -0.75 17.02
N THR A 34 9.59 0.50 16.63
CA THR A 34 9.34 1.67 17.49
C THR A 34 7.88 2.11 17.36
N PHE A 35 7.25 2.55 18.46
CA PHE A 35 5.88 3.07 18.45
C PHE A 35 5.67 4.21 17.44
N SER A 36 6.63 5.14 17.32
CA SER A 36 6.62 6.21 16.30
C SER A 36 6.54 5.65 14.87
N TYR A 37 7.29 4.59 14.56
CA TYR A 37 7.26 3.95 13.24
C TYR A 37 5.88 3.32 12.97
N VAL A 38 5.32 2.62 13.94
CA VAL A 38 3.96 2.06 13.83
C VAL A 38 2.94 3.16 13.59
N CYS A 39 3.02 4.27 14.32
CA CYS A 39 2.09 5.40 14.20
C CYS A 39 2.18 6.07 12.82
N VAL A 40 3.40 6.32 12.32
CA VAL A 40 3.62 6.90 10.98
C VAL A 40 3.15 5.94 9.88
N THR A 41 3.53 4.67 9.94
CA THR A 41 3.18 3.69 8.90
C THR A 41 1.69 3.38 8.88
N SER A 42 1.05 3.22 10.04
CA SER A 42 -0.39 3.02 10.12
C SER A 42 -1.18 4.26 9.69
N GLY A 43 -0.73 5.47 10.06
CA GLY A 43 -1.32 6.73 9.58
C GLY A 43 -1.22 6.87 8.06
N ALA A 44 -0.04 6.63 7.49
CA ALA A 44 0.16 6.63 6.04
C ALA A 44 -0.70 5.58 5.33
N ALA A 45 -0.76 4.35 5.86
CA ALA A 45 -1.60 3.28 5.32
C ALA A 45 -3.09 3.64 5.35
N ALA A 46 -3.58 4.28 6.42
CA ALA A 46 -4.97 4.74 6.52
C ALA A 46 -5.30 5.81 5.46
N LEU A 47 -4.37 6.74 5.19
CA LEU A 47 -4.55 7.74 4.13
C LEU A 47 -4.57 7.12 2.74
N VAL A 48 -3.63 6.20 2.46
CA VAL A 48 -3.59 5.46 1.19
C VAL A 48 -4.88 4.65 1.00
N PHE A 49 -5.34 3.95 2.04
CA PHE A 49 -6.60 3.20 2.00
C PHE A 49 -7.79 4.11 1.70
N SER A 50 -7.89 5.26 2.38
CA SER A 50 -8.96 6.23 2.12
C SER A 50 -8.89 6.84 0.72
N SER A 51 -7.70 6.99 0.15
CA SER A 51 -7.53 7.47 -1.23
C SER A 51 -8.05 6.45 -2.24
N PHE A 52 -7.74 5.16 -2.07
CA PHE A 52 -8.25 4.10 -2.92
C PHE A 52 -9.76 3.95 -2.82
N TYR A 53 -10.32 4.04 -1.60
CA TYR A 53 -11.77 4.05 -1.41
C TYR A 53 -12.42 5.19 -2.20
N THR A 54 -11.85 6.40 -2.16
CA THR A 54 -12.37 7.55 -2.91
C THR A 54 -12.28 7.33 -4.42
N LEU A 55 -11.14 6.87 -4.93
CA LEU A 55 -10.92 6.63 -6.36
C LEU A 55 -11.83 5.53 -6.93
N VAL A 56 -11.98 4.43 -6.20
CA VAL A 56 -12.71 3.24 -6.67
C VAL A 56 -14.21 3.39 -6.44
N ASP A 57 -14.64 3.83 -5.25
CA ASP A 57 -16.06 3.82 -4.87
C ASP A 57 -16.77 5.15 -5.15
N ILE A 58 -16.10 6.29 -5.00
CA ILE A 58 -16.73 7.61 -5.22
C ILE A 58 -16.56 8.05 -6.68
N ILE A 59 -15.33 7.98 -7.22
CA ILE A 59 -15.02 8.41 -8.59
C ILE A 59 -15.33 7.29 -9.60
N ASN A 60 -15.63 6.07 -9.12
CA ASN A 60 -16.03 4.93 -9.95
C ASN A 60 -14.98 4.54 -11.02
N MET A 61 -13.68 4.77 -10.76
CA MET A 61 -12.58 4.41 -11.67
C MET A 61 -12.28 2.90 -11.68
N LYS A 62 -13.32 2.07 -11.68
CA LYS A 62 -13.22 0.61 -11.54
C LYS A 62 -12.45 -0.05 -12.67
N PHE A 63 -12.47 0.54 -13.86
CA PHE A 63 -11.73 0.03 -15.01
C PHE A 63 -10.21 0.03 -14.78
N LEU A 64 -9.67 1.10 -14.18
CA LEU A 64 -8.23 1.20 -13.90
C LEU A 64 -7.78 0.19 -12.84
N PHE A 65 -8.65 -0.15 -11.89
CA PHE A 65 -8.37 -1.09 -10.79
C PHE A 65 -8.81 -2.53 -11.08
N MET A 66 -9.36 -2.81 -12.26
CA MET A 66 -9.78 -4.14 -12.67
C MET A 66 -8.65 -5.18 -12.66
N PRO A 67 -7.41 -4.89 -13.13
CA PRO A 67 -6.29 -5.84 -12.99
C PRO A 67 -5.94 -6.14 -11.53
N PHE A 68 -5.98 -5.14 -10.64
CA PHE A 68 -5.78 -5.35 -9.20
C PHE A 68 -6.83 -6.28 -8.59
N LYS A 69 -8.08 -6.16 -9.04
CA LYS A 69 -9.17 -7.06 -8.61
C LYS A 69 -8.91 -8.50 -9.07
N TRP A 70 -8.51 -8.71 -10.33
CA TRP A 70 -8.24 -10.05 -10.86
C TRP A 70 -7.07 -10.73 -10.14
N ILE A 71 -6.01 -9.97 -9.87
CA ILE A 71 -4.85 -10.43 -9.10
C ILE A 71 -5.30 -10.81 -7.68
N GLY A 72 -6.10 -9.97 -7.02
CA GLY A 72 -6.60 -10.24 -5.67
C GLY A 72 -7.53 -11.45 -5.56
N MET A 73 -8.37 -11.69 -6.57
CA MET A 73 -9.29 -12.84 -6.59
C MET A 73 -8.56 -14.19 -6.79
N ASN A 74 -7.37 -14.19 -7.40
CA ASN A 74 -6.60 -15.41 -7.71
C ASN A 74 -5.19 -15.36 -7.11
N ALA A 75 -5.06 -14.85 -5.87
CA ALA A 75 -3.77 -14.59 -5.25
C ALA A 75 -2.83 -15.82 -5.20
N MET A 76 -3.37 -17.03 -4.96
CA MET A 76 -2.56 -18.26 -4.95
C MET A 76 -2.02 -18.61 -6.34
N LEU A 77 -2.80 -18.41 -7.38
CA LEU A 77 -2.38 -18.66 -8.77
C LEU A 77 -1.26 -17.68 -9.16
N VAL A 78 -1.43 -16.40 -8.82
CA VAL A 78 -0.41 -15.37 -9.05
C VAL A 78 0.88 -15.67 -8.28
N TYR A 79 0.78 -16.11 -7.02
CA TYR A 79 1.93 -16.51 -6.21
C TYR A 79 2.71 -17.66 -6.86
N VAL A 80 2.02 -18.72 -7.29
CA VAL A 80 2.67 -19.88 -7.94
C VAL A 80 3.30 -19.48 -9.28
N MET A 81 2.62 -18.67 -10.10
CA MET A 81 3.21 -18.17 -11.36
C MET A 81 4.44 -17.29 -11.15
N ALA A 82 4.49 -16.52 -10.06
CA ALA A 82 5.66 -15.74 -9.69
C ALA A 82 6.80 -16.64 -9.19
N ALA A 83 6.49 -17.66 -8.37
CA ALA A 83 7.47 -18.59 -7.81
C ALA A 83 8.12 -19.49 -8.88
N GLU A 84 7.32 -20.00 -9.82
CA GLU A 84 7.78 -20.84 -10.95
C GLU A 84 8.45 -20.02 -12.06
N GLY A 85 8.63 -18.70 -11.87
CA GLY A 85 9.28 -17.83 -12.85
C GLY A 85 8.49 -17.63 -14.15
N ILE A 86 7.26 -18.11 -14.25
CA ILE A 86 6.40 -17.98 -15.44
C ILE A 86 6.17 -16.49 -15.77
N PHE A 87 5.98 -15.66 -14.73
CA PHE A 87 5.88 -14.20 -14.91
C PHE A 87 7.16 -13.59 -15.50
N ALA A 88 8.33 -14.00 -15.00
CA ALA A 88 9.62 -13.53 -15.49
C ALA A 88 9.91 -14.06 -16.92
N GLY A 89 9.51 -15.30 -17.21
CA GLY A 89 9.58 -15.89 -18.55
C GLY A 89 8.67 -15.19 -19.56
N PHE A 90 7.47 -14.79 -19.15
CA PHE A 90 6.56 -14.00 -20.00
C PHE A 90 7.13 -12.61 -20.30
N VAL A 91 7.67 -11.90 -19.30
CA VAL A 91 8.27 -10.57 -19.49
C VAL A 91 9.54 -10.64 -20.34
N ASN A 92 10.42 -11.62 -20.10
CA ASN A 92 11.62 -11.81 -20.92
C ASN A 92 11.28 -12.28 -22.34
N GLY A 93 10.29 -13.17 -22.49
CA GLY A 93 9.82 -13.62 -23.81
C GLY A 93 9.24 -12.48 -24.65
N TRP A 94 8.61 -11.49 -24.02
CA TRP A 94 8.13 -10.28 -24.70
C TRP A 94 9.27 -9.34 -25.16
N TYR A 95 10.44 -9.42 -24.52
CA TYR A 95 11.62 -8.61 -24.87
C TYR A 95 12.58 -9.35 -25.83
N TYR A 96 12.32 -10.62 -26.13
CA TYR A 96 13.25 -11.47 -26.88
C TYR A 96 13.14 -11.29 -28.42
N ASP A 97 12.12 -10.59 -28.91
CA ASP A 97 11.95 -10.33 -30.35
C ASP A 97 12.81 -9.16 -30.87
N ASP A 98 13.49 -8.40 -29.99
CA ASP A 98 14.41 -7.32 -30.38
C ASP A 98 15.82 -7.58 -29.81
N PRO A 99 16.78 -8.12 -30.60
CA PRO A 99 18.19 -8.19 -30.21
C PRO A 99 18.86 -6.81 -30.11
#